data_AF-A0A9D1VJY1-F1
#
_entry.id   AF-A0A9D1VJY1-F1
#
_cell.length_a   1.000
_cell.length_b   1.000
_cell.length_c   1.000
_cell.angle_alpha   90.00
_cell.angle_beta   90.00
_cell.angle_gamma   90.00
#
_symmetry.space_group_name_H-M   'P 1'
#
loop_
_entity.id
_entity.type
_entity.pdbx_description
1 polymer ?
#
loop_
_entity_poly.entity_id
_entity_poly.type
_entity_poly.pdbx_seq_one_letter_code
_entity_poly.pdbx_strand_id
1 'polypeptide(L)'
;MKDPIYELLNDIDSSPESYPAAQVTQKDMQSWKEAFKAKKHSSGPSGNRAVRKHRYVKYAAAAAAAVVLICAGSIPSVRITAYAAVKSVTYDLGQLLGISGDLSPYTTVVGESVSKDGVSVTLNEVIMDENMMYITDTVTTSEKMDTVEKQMGYTADAMVFINGKMASSGASGGIEQADDYNLVSTMEIDLPNVDTSGTVDMEIRYSVAGKEIGTIAFTASGAELLADTVTIPLNEVVTLPDDSTLSLEKYTTSEVGQKIFFTLSPEKVVYDVILKGEDNLGNPVEFITRSIHDGQGRMEVSTIDNGYVNDQAESLTLTPYAVKFPETSGKMSNDYQPVGEAFTIQLK
;
A
#
# COMPACT_ATOMS: atom_id res chain seq x y z
N MET A 1 -5.99 -51.84 11.84
CA MET A 1 -5.76 -50.56 12.53
C MET A 1 -4.91 -49.72 11.60
N LYS A 2 -5.36 -48.51 11.25
CA LYS A 2 -4.67 -47.61 10.34
C LYS A 2 -4.07 -46.50 11.19
N ASP A 3 -2.77 -46.32 11.11
CA ASP A 3 -2.05 -45.26 11.80
C ASP A 3 -2.50 -43.89 11.25
N PRO A 4 -2.74 -42.89 12.10
CA PRO A 4 -3.20 -41.57 11.66
C PRO A 4 -2.07 -40.83 10.94
N ILE A 5 -2.38 -40.27 9.78
CA ILE A 5 -1.47 -39.58 8.85
C ILE A 5 -0.61 -38.47 9.50
N TYR A 6 -1.02 -38.00 10.68
CA TYR A 6 -0.34 -37.00 11.48
C TYR A 6 0.97 -37.49 12.10
N GLU A 7 1.12 -38.78 12.42
CA GLU A 7 2.40 -39.29 12.95
C GLU A 7 3.49 -39.39 11.88
N LEU A 8 3.11 -39.55 10.61
CA LEU A 8 4.06 -39.59 9.47
C LEU A 8 4.63 -38.22 9.09
N LEU A 9 4.01 -37.12 9.52
CA LEU A 9 4.45 -35.76 9.19
C LEU A 9 5.41 -35.17 10.23
N ASN A 10 5.50 -35.77 11.42
CA ASN A 10 6.42 -35.32 12.48
C ASN A 10 7.88 -35.76 12.26
N ASP A 11 8.14 -36.68 11.32
CA ASP A 11 9.49 -37.14 10.97
C ASP A 11 10.08 -36.45 9.73
N ILE A 12 9.42 -35.40 9.21
CA ILE A 12 9.99 -34.59 8.13
C ILE A 12 10.86 -33.50 8.74
N ASP A 13 12.17 -33.78 8.81
CA ASP A 13 13.20 -32.79 9.12
C ASP A 13 13.18 -31.68 8.05
N SER A 14 12.61 -30.53 8.40
CA SER A 14 12.48 -29.34 7.56
C SER A 14 13.56 -28.30 7.87
N SER A 15 14.75 -28.76 8.26
CA SER A 15 15.93 -27.91 8.43
C SER A 15 16.45 -27.42 7.06
N PRO A 16 16.51 -26.10 6.77
CA PRO A 16 16.96 -25.54 5.50
C PRO A 16 18.43 -25.83 5.15
N GLU A 17 19.21 -26.35 6.10
CA GLU A 17 20.60 -26.75 5.91
C GLU A 17 20.77 -28.09 5.17
N SER A 18 19.67 -28.82 4.92
CA SER A 18 19.69 -30.15 4.26
C SER A 18 19.58 -30.12 2.73
N TYR A 19 19.38 -28.94 2.12
CA TYR A 19 19.36 -28.79 0.66
C TYR A 19 20.67 -28.17 0.15
N PRO A 20 21.51 -28.90 -0.62
CA PRO A 20 22.70 -28.30 -1.20
C PRO A 20 22.27 -27.21 -2.19
N ALA A 21 22.75 -25.98 -1.99
CA ALA A 21 22.58 -24.90 -2.96
C ALA A 21 23.05 -25.39 -4.34
N ALA A 22 22.15 -25.38 -5.32
CA ALA A 22 22.47 -25.83 -6.67
C ALA A 22 23.59 -24.95 -7.24
N GLN A 23 24.77 -25.53 -7.46
CA GLN A 23 25.88 -24.81 -8.06
C GLN A 23 25.60 -24.64 -9.55
N VAL A 24 25.57 -23.37 -9.98
CA VAL A 24 25.39 -23.00 -11.39
C VAL A 24 26.51 -23.63 -12.21
N THR A 25 26.15 -24.50 -13.15
CA THR A 25 27.14 -25.18 -13.98
C THR A 25 27.56 -24.31 -15.17
N GLN A 26 28.73 -24.58 -15.75
CA GLN A 26 29.17 -23.87 -16.97
C GLN A 26 28.20 -24.03 -18.14
N LYS A 27 27.40 -25.11 -18.16
CA LYS A 27 26.38 -25.37 -19.17
C LYS A 27 25.16 -24.45 -19.00
N ASP A 28 24.77 -24.14 -17.77
CA ASP A 28 23.71 -23.19 -17.46
C ASP A 28 24.13 -21.78 -17.90
N MET A 29 25.39 -21.41 -17.60
CA MET A 29 25.97 -20.13 -18.01
C MET A 29 26.05 -19.98 -19.54
N GLN A 30 26.33 -21.06 -20.28
CA GLN A 30 26.31 -21.06 -21.74
C GLN A 30 24.89 -20.92 -22.29
N SER A 31 23.93 -21.65 -21.73
CA SER A 31 22.52 -21.59 -22.12
C SER A 31 21.93 -20.19 -21.93
N TRP A 32 22.27 -19.52 -20.83
CA TRP A 32 21.87 -18.14 -20.59
C TRP A 32 22.55 -17.15 -21.55
N LYS A 33 23.83 -17.35 -21.87
CA LYS A 33 24.53 -16.52 -22.88
C LYS A 33 23.93 -16.68 -24.28
N GLU A 34 23.48 -17.88 -24.65
CA GLU A 34 22.79 -18.10 -25.92
C GLU A 34 21.39 -17.49 -25.95
N ALA A 35 20.63 -17.61 -24.86
CA ALA A 35 19.33 -16.95 -24.71
C ALA A 35 19.44 -15.41 -24.83
N PHE A 36 20.47 -14.81 -24.24
CA PHE A 36 20.75 -13.38 -24.37
C PHE A 36 21.18 -12.97 -25.79
N LYS A 37 21.94 -13.83 -26.49
CA LYS A 37 22.31 -13.58 -27.89
C LYS A 37 21.13 -13.71 -28.84
N ALA A 38 20.24 -14.68 -28.61
CA ALA A 38 19.01 -14.86 -29.39
C ALA A 38 18.08 -13.64 -29.29
N LYS A 39 17.99 -13.01 -28.10
CA LYS A 39 17.24 -11.77 -27.89
C LYS A 39 17.86 -10.53 -28.57
N LYS A 40 19.14 -10.58 -28.97
CA LYS A 40 19.83 -9.46 -29.65
C LYS A 40 19.72 -9.52 -31.18
N HIS A 41 19.24 -10.65 -31.74
CA HIS A 41 19.11 -10.85 -33.19
C HIS A 41 17.67 -10.79 -33.73
N SER A 42 16.66 -10.58 -32.88
CA SER A 42 15.25 -10.40 -33.31
C SER A 42 14.86 -8.95 -33.62
N SER A 43 15.82 -8.02 -33.67
CA SER A 43 15.59 -6.63 -34.10
C SER A 43 16.56 -6.22 -35.22
N GLY A 44 16.21 -6.63 -36.45
CA GLY A 44 16.81 -6.15 -37.70
C GLY A 44 15.70 -5.67 -38.66
N PRO A 45 15.90 -4.56 -39.41
CA PRO A 45 14.80 -3.75 -39.93
C PRO A 45 14.43 -4.05 -41.40
N SER A 46 13.14 -3.97 -41.73
CA SER A 46 12.68 -3.80 -43.12
C SER A 46 11.79 -2.56 -43.25
N GLY A 47 12.22 -1.61 -44.07
CA GLY A 47 11.32 -0.76 -44.85
C GLY A 47 10.92 0.61 -44.28
N ASN A 48 11.54 1.64 -44.86
CA ASN A 48 11.06 3.02 -45.07
C ASN A 48 11.23 4.08 -43.97
N ARG A 49 12.15 5.01 -44.30
CA ARG A 49 12.31 6.36 -43.74
C ARG A 49 11.01 7.17 -43.88
N ALA A 50 10.52 7.70 -42.77
CA ALA A 50 10.56 9.14 -42.46
C ALA A 50 9.70 9.45 -41.23
N VAL A 51 10.12 10.46 -40.48
CA VAL A 51 9.39 11.20 -39.43
C VAL A 51 9.57 10.72 -37.97
N ARG A 52 10.00 11.68 -37.13
CA ARG A 52 10.01 11.76 -35.65
C ARG A 52 11.22 11.18 -34.89
N LYS A 53 12.33 11.93 -34.94
CA LYS A 53 13.23 12.13 -33.79
C LYS A 53 12.43 12.76 -32.63
N HIS A 54 11.94 12.00 -31.66
CA HIS A 54 11.53 12.48 -30.32
C HIS A 54 11.12 11.35 -29.34
N ARG A 55 11.81 10.20 -29.32
CA ARG A 55 11.46 9.10 -28.38
C ARG A 55 12.61 8.40 -27.66
N TYR A 56 13.86 8.84 -27.83
CA TYR A 56 15.01 8.25 -27.12
C TYR A 56 15.42 8.99 -25.84
N VAL A 57 14.83 10.15 -25.53
CA VAL A 57 15.16 10.94 -24.32
C VAL A 57 14.44 10.42 -23.08
N LYS A 58 13.35 9.64 -23.22
CA LYS A 58 12.59 9.12 -22.06
C LYS A 58 13.24 7.91 -21.38
N TYR A 59 13.99 7.09 -22.12
CA TYR A 59 14.67 5.91 -21.55
C TYR A 59 16.12 6.18 -21.11
N ALA A 60 16.70 7.32 -21.50
CA ALA A 60 18.03 7.73 -21.06
C ALA A 60 18.01 8.43 -19.67
N ALA A 61 16.87 9.03 -19.29
CA ALA A 61 16.68 9.61 -17.96
C ALA A 61 16.47 8.53 -16.88
N ALA A 62 15.74 7.45 -17.20
CA ALA A 62 15.53 6.31 -16.30
C ALA A 62 16.81 5.53 -15.99
N ALA A 63 17.74 5.40 -16.95
CA ALA A 63 19.04 4.78 -16.71
C ALA A 63 20.02 5.71 -15.95
N ALA A 64 19.84 7.02 -16.01
CA ALA A 64 20.70 7.98 -15.29
C ALA A 64 20.33 8.08 -13.81
N ALA A 65 19.04 7.95 -13.45
CA ALA A 65 18.61 7.89 -12.05
C ALA A 65 19.08 6.61 -11.34
N ALA A 66 19.11 5.47 -12.05
CA ALA A 66 19.64 4.20 -11.52
C ALA A 66 21.17 4.19 -11.34
N VAL A 67 21.92 4.98 -12.12
CA VAL A 67 23.39 5.05 -12.00
C VAL A 67 23.84 6.04 -10.91
N VAL A 68 23.06 7.09 -10.62
CA VAL A 68 23.38 8.01 -9.51
C VAL A 68 23.24 7.34 -8.14
N LEU A 69 22.36 6.33 -8.00
CA LEU A 69 22.23 5.54 -6.76
C LEU A 69 23.38 4.54 -6.55
N ILE A 70 24.08 4.11 -7.61
CA ILE A 70 25.25 3.21 -7.48
C ILE A 70 26.51 4.00 -7.05
N CYS A 71 26.53 5.32 -7.22
CA CYS A 71 27.69 6.16 -6.85
C CYS A 71 27.64 6.73 -5.42
N ALA A 72 26.58 6.49 -4.65
CA ALA A 72 26.56 6.78 -3.20
C ALA A 72 27.27 5.69 -2.35
N GLY A 73 27.75 4.62 -2.98
CA GLY A 73 28.50 3.52 -2.34
C GLY A 73 29.96 3.83 -1.98
N SER A 74 30.34 5.10 -1.81
CA SER A 74 31.71 5.48 -1.44
C SER A 74 31.76 6.60 -0.40
N ILE A 75 31.19 6.35 0.78
CA ILE A 75 31.62 7.00 2.03
C ILE A 75 32.28 5.92 2.90
N PRO A 76 33.58 6.03 3.21
CA PRO A 76 34.30 5.02 3.97
C PRO A 76 33.90 5.06 5.45
N SER A 77 33.29 3.96 5.90
CA SER A 77 33.42 3.36 7.25
C SER A 77 33.51 4.32 8.45
N VAL A 78 32.38 4.59 9.09
CA VAL A 78 32.35 4.83 10.54
C VAL A 78 31.17 4.08 11.16
N ARG A 79 31.51 2.90 11.73
CA ARG A 79 30.79 2.21 12.81
C ARG A 79 29.37 1.73 12.49
N ILE A 80 29.29 0.76 11.58
CA ILE A 80 28.29 -0.31 11.71
C ILE A 80 28.75 -1.13 12.92
N THR A 81 28.27 -0.76 14.11
CA THR A 81 28.22 -1.71 15.22
C THR A 81 27.19 -2.73 14.78
N ALA A 82 27.68 -3.88 14.32
CA ALA A 82 26.88 -5.03 13.95
C ALA A 82 25.99 -5.43 15.13
N TYR A 83 24.75 -4.95 15.13
CA TYR A 83 23.66 -5.82 15.49
C TYR A 83 23.39 -6.70 14.28
N ALA A 84 23.17 -7.97 14.58
CA ALA A 84 23.14 -9.10 13.65
C ALA A 84 22.38 -8.80 12.35
N ALA A 85 22.80 -9.48 11.28
CA ALA A 85 22.04 -9.61 10.04
C ALA A 85 20.57 -9.83 10.39
N VAL A 86 19.77 -8.76 10.31
CA VAL A 86 18.32 -8.86 10.35
C VAL A 86 18.01 -9.73 9.15
N LYS A 87 17.47 -10.91 9.42
CA LYS A 87 16.94 -11.80 8.40
C LYS A 87 15.86 -10.95 7.73
N SER A 88 16.20 -10.27 6.63
CA SER A 88 15.28 -9.37 5.96
C SER A 88 14.23 -10.26 5.33
N VAL A 89 13.17 -10.54 6.07
CA VAL A 89 11.98 -11.08 5.46
C VAL A 89 11.40 -9.90 4.71
N THR A 90 11.74 -9.81 3.43
CA THR A 90 11.15 -8.84 2.51
C THR A 90 9.73 -9.30 2.28
N TYR A 91 8.80 -8.63 2.94
CA TYR A 91 7.38 -8.81 2.73
C TYR A 91 6.93 -7.91 1.58
N ASP A 92 6.24 -8.52 0.63
CA ASP A 92 5.66 -7.83 -0.52
C ASP A 92 4.40 -7.10 -0.07
N LEU A 93 4.42 -5.77 -0.16
CA LEU A 93 3.30 -4.92 0.27
C LEU A 93 2.01 -5.26 -0.47
N GLY A 94 2.11 -5.60 -1.76
CA GLY A 94 0.95 -5.99 -2.57
C GLY A 94 0.27 -7.25 -2.03
N GLN A 95 1.06 -8.27 -1.69
CA GLN A 95 0.52 -9.49 -1.09
C GLN A 95 -0.15 -9.23 0.26
N LEU A 96 0.45 -8.40 1.12
CA LEU A 96 -0.12 -8.07 2.43
C LEU A 96 -1.42 -7.26 2.30
N LEU A 97 -1.52 -6.40 1.28
CA LEU A 97 -2.73 -5.65 0.93
C LEU A 97 -3.76 -6.51 0.17
N GLY A 98 -3.43 -7.76 -0.18
CA GLY A 98 -4.31 -8.63 -0.98
C GLY A 98 -4.45 -8.19 -2.45
N ILE A 99 -3.51 -7.39 -2.95
CA ILE A 99 -3.48 -6.88 -4.31
C ILE A 99 -2.78 -7.90 -5.22
N SER A 100 -3.46 -8.27 -6.31
CA SER A 100 -2.93 -9.23 -7.29
C SER A 100 -2.14 -8.61 -8.45
N GLY A 101 -2.21 -7.29 -8.59
CA GLY A 101 -1.48 -6.52 -9.59
C GLY A 101 0.01 -6.38 -9.28
N ASP A 102 0.81 -6.07 -10.30
CA ASP A 102 2.23 -5.77 -10.13
C ASP A 102 2.39 -4.34 -9.62
N LEU A 103 2.73 -4.21 -8.33
CA LEU A 103 2.96 -2.92 -7.69
C LEU A 103 4.42 -2.44 -7.80
N SER A 104 5.32 -3.24 -8.37
CA SER A 104 6.74 -2.88 -8.47
C SER A 104 7.04 -1.53 -9.12
N PRO A 105 6.25 -1.01 -10.10
CA PRO A 105 6.46 0.34 -10.62
C PRO A 105 6.17 1.44 -9.59
N TYR A 106 5.24 1.20 -8.67
CA TYR A 106 4.76 2.19 -7.71
C TYR A 106 5.46 2.10 -6.34
N THR A 107 6.21 1.01 -6.13
CA THR A 107 6.86 0.72 -4.85
C THR A 107 8.24 1.36 -4.74
N THR A 108 8.43 2.14 -3.67
CA THR A 108 9.75 2.56 -3.20
C THR A 108 10.25 1.55 -2.15
N VAL A 109 11.26 0.77 -2.50
CA VAL A 109 11.95 -0.13 -1.55
C VAL A 109 12.94 0.70 -0.74
N VAL A 110 12.75 0.74 0.58
CA VAL A 110 13.62 1.51 1.49
C VAL A 110 14.64 0.58 2.15
N GLY A 111 14.17 -0.44 2.87
CA GLY A 111 15.02 -1.45 3.52
C GLY A 111 15.95 -0.90 4.61
N GLU A 112 15.65 0.29 5.15
CA GLU A 112 16.43 0.90 6.23
C GLU A 112 15.87 0.52 7.59
N SER A 113 16.74 0.41 8.59
CA SER A 113 16.36 0.05 9.96
C SER A 113 16.84 1.07 10.99
N VAL A 114 16.01 1.29 12.01
CA VAL A 114 16.36 1.99 13.24
C VAL A 114 16.23 1.04 14.42
N SER A 115 17.15 1.11 15.38
CA SER A 115 17.14 0.18 16.51
C SER A 115 17.49 0.88 17.81
N LYS A 116 16.80 0.50 18.88
CA LYS A 116 17.01 1.00 20.23
C LYS A 116 16.49 -0.01 21.25
N ASP A 117 17.23 -0.17 22.35
CA ASP A 117 16.82 -1.01 23.50
C ASP A 117 16.38 -2.44 23.14
N GLY A 118 17.04 -3.07 22.16
CA GLY A 118 16.74 -4.46 21.74
C GLY A 118 15.53 -4.62 20.81
N VAL A 119 14.94 -3.52 20.36
CA VAL A 119 13.89 -3.47 19.33
C VAL A 119 14.47 -2.81 18.08
N SER A 120 14.17 -3.38 16.92
CA SER A 120 14.52 -2.81 15.61
C SER A 120 13.25 -2.67 14.78
N VAL A 121 13.11 -1.54 14.08
CA VAL A 121 12.05 -1.33 13.09
C VAL A 121 12.72 -1.15 11.73
N THR A 122 12.30 -1.93 10.75
CA THR A 122 12.76 -1.85 9.36
C THR A 122 11.61 -1.36 8.49
N LEU A 123 11.78 -0.25 7.79
CA LEU A 123 10.84 0.19 6.77
C LEU A 123 11.14 -0.58 5.48
N ASN A 124 10.21 -1.44 5.03
CA ASN A 124 10.43 -2.32 3.90
C ASN A 124 10.11 -1.60 2.59
N GLU A 125 8.84 -1.25 2.40
CA GLU A 125 8.28 -0.73 1.14
C GLU A 125 7.31 0.41 1.42
N VAL A 126 7.23 1.35 0.48
CA VAL A 126 6.33 2.51 0.51
C VAL A 126 5.66 2.67 -0.85
N ILE A 127 4.34 2.85 -0.87
CA ILE A 127 3.59 3.29 -2.04
C ILE A 127 2.89 4.61 -1.71
N MET A 128 3.10 5.62 -2.56
CA MET A 128 2.45 6.92 -2.45
C MET A 128 1.26 7.00 -3.40
N ASP A 129 0.10 7.42 -2.88
CA ASP A 129 -1.13 7.62 -3.66
C ASP A 129 -1.74 9.01 -3.38
N GLU A 130 -2.87 9.34 -3.99
CA GLU A 130 -3.61 10.56 -3.72
C GLU A 130 -4.11 10.59 -2.29
N ASN A 131 -3.67 11.61 -1.53
CA ASN A 131 -4.05 11.88 -0.15
C ASN A 131 -3.76 10.74 0.83
N MET A 132 -2.89 9.79 0.46
CA MET A 132 -2.51 8.69 1.34
C MET A 132 -1.19 8.03 0.93
N MET A 133 -0.67 7.22 1.84
CA MET A 133 0.43 6.32 1.57
C MET A 133 0.21 4.97 2.25
N TYR A 134 0.81 3.94 1.67
CA TYR A 134 0.85 2.59 2.22
C TYR A 134 2.31 2.28 2.55
N ILE A 135 2.55 1.72 3.74
CA ILE A 135 3.88 1.21 4.10
C ILE A 135 3.79 -0.20 4.63
N THR A 136 4.86 -0.96 4.46
CA THR A 136 5.13 -2.13 5.29
C THR A 136 6.39 -1.94 6.10
N ASP A 137 6.32 -2.32 7.37
CA ASP A 137 7.47 -2.39 8.25
C ASP A 137 7.59 -3.76 8.93
N THR A 138 8.78 -4.03 9.43
CA THR A 138 9.06 -5.19 10.25
C THR A 138 9.63 -4.74 11.59
N VAL A 139 8.96 -5.10 12.68
CA VAL A 139 9.49 -4.97 14.03
C VAL A 139 10.16 -6.28 14.43
N THR A 140 11.46 -6.20 14.74
CA THR A 140 12.25 -7.33 15.25
C THR A 140 12.62 -7.09 16.70
N THR A 141 12.37 -8.08 17.55
CA THR A 141 12.65 -8.02 19.00
C THR A 141 13.71 -9.04 19.41
N SER A 142 14.45 -8.76 20.49
CA SER A 142 15.32 -9.76 21.13
C SER A 142 14.56 -10.78 21.98
N GLU A 143 13.34 -10.43 22.39
CA GLU A 143 12.46 -11.28 23.21
C GLU A 143 11.38 -11.93 22.35
N LYS A 144 11.01 -13.17 22.69
CA LYS A 144 9.93 -13.88 22.01
C LYS A 144 8.57 -13.23 22.30
N MET A 145 7.78 -13.06 21.25
CA MET A 145 6.39 -12.65 21.26
C MET A 145 5.47 -13.87 21.29
N ASP A 146 5.49 -14.57 22.43
CA ASP A 146 4.72 -15.79 22.69
C ASP A 146 3.29 -15.53 23.22
N THR A 147 2.91 -14.25 23.37
CA THR A 147 1.57 -13.84 23.79
C THR A 147 1.06 -12.68 22.95
N VAL A 148 -0.27 -12.58 22.81
CA VAL A 148 -0.93 -11.44 22.12
C VAL A 148 -0.58 -10.11 22.77
N GLU A 149 -0.47 -10.07 24.10
CA GLU A 149 -0.11 -8.85 24.84
C GLU A 149 1.29 -8.35 24.46
N LYS A 150 2.25 -9.26 24.27
CA LYS A 150 3.58 -8.90 23.78
C LYS A 150 3.53 -8.43 22.33
N GLN A 151 2.80 -9.14 21.47
CA GLN A 151 2.63 -8.72 20.07
C GLN A 151 2.09 -7.28 19.99
N MET A 152 0.99 -6.99 20.69
CA MET A 152 0.40 -5.65 20.73
C MET A 152 1.34 -4.61 21.39
N GLY A 153 2.18 -5.03 22.33
CA GLY A 153 3.18 -4.17 22.96
C GLY A 153 4.35 -3.80 22.04
N TYR A 154 4.60 -4.57 20.99
CA TYR A 154 5.66 -4.32 20.01
C TYR A 154 5.17 -3.74 18.69
N THR A 155 3.88 -3.40 18.58
CA THR A 155 3.37 -2.63 17.45
C THR A 155 4.12 -1.31 17.33
N ALA A 156 4.56 -1.00 16.10
CA ALA A 156 5.19 0.27 15.79
C ALA A 156 4.12 1.33 15.48
N ASP A 157 4.32 2.52 16.04
CA ASP A 157 3.64 3.75 15.64
C ASP A 157 4.53 4.51 14.66
N ALA A 158 3.94 5.02 13.59
CA ALA A 158 4.62 5.81 12.57
C ALA A 158 4.09 7.25 12.56
N MET A 159 4.97 8.22 12.87
CA MET A 159 4.68 9.64 12.67
C MET A 159 5.40 10.12 11.40
N VAL A 160 4.62 10.64 10.45
CA VAL A 160 5.09 10.97 9.11
C VAL A 160 5.29 12.48 8.96
N PHE A 161 6.46 12.84 8.44
CA PHE A 161 6.79 14.20 8.03
C PHE A 161 7.08 14.23 6.54
N ILE A 162 6.58 15.26 5.88
CA ILE A 162 6.78 15.50 4.45
C ILE A 162 7.32 16.90 4.27
N ASN A 163 8.46 17.04 3.59
CA ASN A 163 9.17 18.30 3.39
C ASN A 163 9.37 19.08 4.72
N GLY A 164 9.71 18.34 5.78
CA GLY A 164 9.97 18.89 7.13
C GLY A 164 8.74 19.31 7.93
N LYS A 165 7.52 19.03 7.46
CA LYS A 165 6.27 19.31 8.17
C LYS A 165 5.57 18.01 8.55
N MET A 166 4.99 17.94 9.74
CA MET A 166 4.18 16.79 10.14
C MET A 166 2.96 16.68 9.22
N ALA A 167 2.84 15.55 8.53
CA ALA A 167 1.75 15.26 7.61
C ALA A 167 0.71 14.33 8.23
N SER A 168 1.15 13.37 9.05
CA SER A 168 0.27 12.49 9.82
C SER A 168 0.93 12.02 11.10
N SER A 169 0.11 11.74 12.11
CA SER A 169 0.51 11.14 13.40
C SER A 169 -0.26 9.87 13.72
N GLY A 170 -0.94 9.30 12.72
CA GLY A 170 -1.77 8.11 12.89
C GLY A 170 -1.79 7.25 11.64
N ALA A 171 -1.94 5.96 11.85
CA ALA A 171 -2.06 4.97 10.80
C ALA A 171 -3.18 3.99 11.17
N SER A 172 -3.85 3.45 10.16
CA SER A 172 -4.64 2.22 10.28
C SER A 172 -3.91 1.07 9.60
N GLY A 173 -4.37 -0.16 9.78
CA GLY A 173 -3.86 -1.29 9.03
C GLY A 173 -3.85 -2.58 9.82
N GLY A 174 -2.99 -3.50 9.39
CA GLY A 174 -2.91 -4.86 9.91
C GLY A 174 -1.52 -5.21 10.42
N ILE A 175 -1.46 -6.18 11.32
CA ILE A 175 -0.22 -6.72 11.85
C ILE A 175 -0.30 -8.23 11.78
N GLU A 176 0.75 -8.84 11.27
CA GLU A 176 0.92 -10.28 11.23
C GLU A 176 2.21 -10.68 11.97
N GLN A 177 2.15 -11.77 12.73
CA GLN A 177 3.35 -12.35 13.31
C GLN A 177 4.02 -13.25 12.29
N ALA A 178 5.19 -12.81 11.82
CA ALA A 178 6.04 -13.57 10.91
C ALA A 178 6.66 -14.81 11.58
N ASP A 179 7.19 -14.61 12.79
CA ASP A 179 7.75 -15.65 13.64
C ASP A 179 7.80 -15.17 15.11
N ASP A 180 8.41 -15.96 16.00
CA ASP A 180 8.53 -15.65 17.43
C ASP A 180 9.16 -14.27 17.73
N TYR A 181 9.88 -13.65 16.80
CA TYR A 181 10.68 -12.44 16.99
C TYR A 181 10.35 -11.31 16.02
N ASN A 182 9.50 -11.55 15.03
CA ASN A 182 9.20 -10.59 13.97
C ASN A 182 7.68 -10.34 13.85
N LEU A 183 7.31 -9.07 13.90
CA LEU A 183 5.98 -8.59 13.49
C LEU A 183 6.12 -7.82 12.20
N VAL A 184 5.15 -8.00 11.32
CA VAL A 184 5.07 -7.31 10.05
C VAL A 184 3.81 -6.49 10.10
N SER A 185 3.94 -5.19 9.86
CA SER A 185 2.78 -4.31 9.78
C SER A 185 2.56 -3.91 8.33
N THR A 186 1.30 -3.76 7.98
CA THR A 186 0.86 -2.96 6.85
C THR A 186 0.14 -1.75 7.41
N MET A 187 0.57 -0.56 7.03
CA MET A 187 -0.02 0.69 7.52
C MET A 187 -0.54 1.52 6.35
N GLU A 188 -1.79 1.95 6.49
CA GLU A 188 -2.47 2.94 5.67
C GLU A 188 -2.42 4.28 6.42
N ILE A 189 -1.87 5.29 5.78
CA ILE A 189 -1.64 6.60 6.39
C ILE A 189 -2.31 7.65 5.52
N ASP A 190 -3.31 8.33 6.08
CA ASP A 190 -3.91 9.49 5.43
C ASP A 190 -2.92 10.66 5.39
N LEU A 191 -2.82 11.28 4.22
CA LEU A 191 -1.98 12.45 3.96
C LEU A 191 -2.85 13.60 3.43
N PRO A 192 -3.79 14.12 4.24
CA PRO A 192 -4.67 15.19 3.79
C PRO A 192 -3.84 16.42 3.42
N ASN A 193 -4.20 17.07 2.31
CA ASN A 193 -3.55 18.31 1.83
C ASN A 193 -2.06 18.16 1.44
N VAL A 194 -1.60 16.95 1.12
CA VAL A 194 -0.26 16.70 0.58
C VAL A 194 -0.37 16.48 -0.93
N ASP A 195 0.39 17.24 -1.71
CA ASP A 195 0.57 16.98 -3.14
C ASP A 195 1.57 15.83 -3.33
N THR A 196 1.05 14.66 -3.71
CA THR A 196 1.83 13.44 -3.95
C THR A 196 2.21 13.26 -5.42
N SER A 197 1.90 14.22 -6.29
CA SER A 197 2.19 14.16 -7.73
C SER A 197 3.66 14.36 -8.10
N GLY A 198 4.46 14.86 -7.16
CA GLY A 198 5.90 15.05 -7.29
C GLY A 198 6.72 14.07 -6.44
N THR A 199 8.04 14.22 -6.50
CA THR A 199 8.92 13.62 -5.49
C THR A 199 8.88 14.48 -4.23
N VAL A 200 8.73 13.83 -3.08
CA VAL A 200 8.70 14.50 -1.76
C VAL A 200 9.77 13.92 -0.85
N ASP A 201 10.31 14.77 0.03
CA ASP A 201 11.20 14.34 1.10
C ASP A 201 10.36 13.80 2.26
N MET A 202 10.63 12.57 2.68
CA MET A 202 9.88 11.84 3.70
C MET A 202 10.76 11.59 4.92
N GLU A 203 10.19 11.76 6.11
CA GLU A 203 10.74 11.25 7.35
C GLU A 203 9.67 10.48 8.11
N ILE A 204 9.96 9.24 8.50
CA ILE A 204 9.08 8.46 9.37
C ILE A 204 9.79 8.27 10.70
N ARG A 205 9.18 8.82 11.75
CA ARG A 205 9.62 8.63 13.12
C ARG A 205 8.86 7.47 13.74
N TYR A 206 9.59 6.43 14.08
CA TYR A 206 9.04 5.23 14.69
C TYR A 206 9.08 5.28 16.20
N SER A 207 7.99 4.85 16.83
CA SER A 207 7.92 4.56 18.25
C SER A 207 7.35 3.18 18.49
N VAL A 208 7.78 2.51 19.56
CA VAL A 208 7.22 1.22 19.99
C VAL A 208 6.94 1.34 21.49
N ALA A 209 5.75 0.90 21.92
CA ALA A 209 5.28 1.09 23.30
C ALA A 209 5.43 2.55 23.82
N GLY A 210 5.16 3.53 22.95
CA GLY A 210 5.28 4.95 23.27
C GLY A 210 6.72 5.48 23.42
N LYS A 211 7.74 4.71 23.03
CA LYS A 211 9.15 5.14 23.06
C LYS A 211 9.70 5.28 21.64
N GLU A 212 10.27 6.44 21.35
CA GLU A 212 10.93 6.69 20.07
C GLU A 212 12.12 5.75 19.86
N ILE A 213 12.08 4.98 18.76
CA ILE A 213 13.11 4.05 18.30
C ILE A 213 14.11 4.76 17.39
N GLY A 214 13.61 5.56 16.45
CA GLY A 214 14.44 6.34 15.53
C GLY A 214 13.64 6.97 14.40
N THR A 215 14.35 7.62 13.48
CA THR A 215 13.78 8.26 12.28
C THR A 215 14.46 7.71 11.03
N ILE A 216 13.67 7.34 10.03
CA ILE A 216 14.12 6.92 8.70
C ILE A 216 13.76 8.03 7.72
N ALA A 217 14.71 8.46 6.89
CA ALA A 217 14.51 9.53 5.91
C ALA A 217 14.77 9.00 4.50
N PHE A 218 13.87 9.30 3.57
CA PHE A 218 13.93 8.82 2.19
C PHE A 218 13.16 9.78 1.27
N THR A 219 13.15 9.51 -0.03
CA THR A 219 12.30 10.21 -0.99
C THR A 219 11.34 9.24 -1.64
N ALA A 220 10.10 9.66 -1.87
CA ALA A 220 9.11 8.87 -2.60
C ALA A 220 8.30 9.76 -3.54
N SER A 221 7.59 9.15 -4.49
CA SER A 221 6.71 9.86 -5.42
C SER A 221 5.49 9.02 -5.76
N GLY A 222 4.31 9.65 -5.81
CA GLY A 222 3.09 9.02 -6.31
C GLY A 222 2.88 9.21 -7.81
N ALA A 223 3.83 9.85 -8.52
CA ALA A 223 3.64 10.28 -9.90
C ALA A 223 3.30 9.14 -10.88
N GLU A 224 3.92 7.97 -10.72
CA GLU A 224 3.67 6.81 -11.59
C GLU A 224 2.27 6.24 -11.35
N LEU A 225 1.90 6.01 -10.09
CA LEU A 225 0.57 5.52 -9.72
C LEU A 225 -0.53 6.50 -10.16
N LEU A 226 -0.35 7.79 -9.87
CA LEU A 226 -1.33 8.83 -10.25
C LEU A 226 -1.48 8.97 -11.77
N ALA A 227 -0.44 8.69 -12.54
CA ALA A 227 -0.53 8.70 -14.00
C ALA A 227 -1.34 7.52 -14.55
N ASP A 228 -1.31 6.38 -13.85
CA ASP A 228 -2.05 5.15 -14.21
C ASP A 228 -3.45 5.10 -13.55
N THR A 229 -3.72 5.96 -12.56
CA THR A 229 -5.03 6.12 -11.94
C THR A 229 -6.06 6.72 -12.90
N VAL A 230 -7.14 5.98 -13.12
CA VAL A 230 -8.32 6.51 -13.83
C VAL A 230 -9.11 7.38 -12.88
N THR A 231 -9.42 8.61 -13.30
CA THR A 231 -10.23 9.58 -12.54
C THR A 231 -11.48 9.95 -13.31
N ILE A 232 -12.63 9.82 -12.66
CA ILE A 232 -13.96 10.10 -13.22
C ILE A 232 -14.61 11.19 -12.37
N PRO A 233 -14.85 12.39 -12.91
CA PRO A 233 -15.51 13.45 -12.15
C PRO A 233 -16.96 13.06 -11.85
N LEU A 234 -17.39 13.36 -10.63
CA LEU A 234 -18.76 13.19 -10.16
C LEU A 234 -19.36 14.57 -9.88
N ASN A 235 -20.68 14.69 -10.00
CA ASN A 235 -21.42 15.92 -9.66
C ASN A 235 -22.68 15.55 -8.88
N GLU A 236 -22.52 14.62 -7.93
CA GLU A 236 -23.64 14.09 -7.15
C GLU A 236 -23.64 14.76 -5.78
N VAL A 237 -24.81 15.25 -5.36
CA VAL A 237 -24.98 15.88 -4.05
C VAL A 237 -26.04 15.12 -3.28
N VAL A 238 -25.65 14.63 -2.11
CA VAL A 238 -26.50 13.90 -1.18
C VAL A 238 -26.92 14.86 -0.06
N THR A 239 -28.22 15.10 0.08
CA THR A 239 -28.76 15.86 1.22
C THR A 239 -29.00 14.92 2.39
N LEU A 240 -28.33 15.16 3.50
CA LEU A 240 -28.44 14.37 4.73
C LEU A 240 -29.66 14.81 5.55
N PRO A 241 -30.12 13.99 6.53
CA PRO A 241 -31.35 14.28 7.27
C PRO A 241 -31.33 15.55 8.13
N ASP A 242 -30.17 16.16 8.37
CA ASP A 242 -30.03 17.45 9.07
C ASP A 242 -29.82 18.63 8.11
N ASP A 243 -30.16 18.46 6.83
CA ASP A 243 -29.99 19.41 5.73
C ASP A 243 -28.53 19.76 5.38
N SER A 244 -27.55 19.10 6.02
CA SER A 244 -26.17 19.13 5.53
C SER A 244 -26.05 18.37 4.21
N THR A 245 -25.01 18.68 3.45
CA THR A 245 -24.80 18.11 2.11
C THR A 245 -23.45 17.42 2.04
N LEU A 246 -23.43 16.28 1.36
CA LEU A 246 -22.23 15.55 0.97
C LEU A 246 -22.14 15.57 -0.55
N SER A 247 -21.12 16.25 -1.09
CA SER A 247 -20.89 16.34 -2.55
C SER A 247 -19.85 15.31 -2.93
N LEU A 248 -20.21 14.34 -3.78
CA LEU A 248 -19.28 13.38 -4.37
C LEU A 248 -18.59 14.06 -5.55
N GLU A 249 -17.26 14.21 -5.46
CA GLU A 249 -16.47 15.03 -6.39
C GLU A 249 -15.85 14.19 -7.52
N LYS A 250 -15.36 12.99 -7.18
CA LYS A 250 -14.74 12.09 -8.15
C LYS A 250 -14.67 10.66 -7.65
N TYR A 251 -14.68 9.74 -8.60
CA TYR A 251 -14.29 8.35 -8.43
C TYR A 251 -12.89 8.14 -9.01
N THR A 252 -12.06 7.35 -8.33
CA THR A 252 -10.75 6.94 -8.85
C THR A 252 -10.58 5.42 -8.74
N THR A 253 -9.90 4.83 -9.71
CA THR A 253 -9.51 3.42 -9.68
C THR A 253 -8.06 3.27 -10.12
N SER A 254 -7.31 2.47 -9.38
CA SER A 254 -5.89 2.17 -9.58
C SER A 254 -5.59 0.75 -9.06
N GLU A 255 -4.36 0.28 -9.26
CA GLU A 255 -3.92 -1.02 -8.73
C GLU A 255 -3.97 -1.11 -7.20
N VAL A 256 -3.92 0.02 -6.48
CA VAL A 256 -3.97 0.05 -5.01
C VAL A 256 -5.34 0.31 -4.42
N GLY A 257 -6.36 0.49 -5.27
CA GLY A 257 -7.75 0.53 -4.81
C GLY A 257 -8.67 1.48 -5.58
N GLN A 258 -9.92 1.46 -5.13
CA GLN A 258 -11.04 2.22 -5.70
C GLN A 258 -11.60 3.15 -4.64
N LYS A 259 -11.70 4.44 -4.99
CA LYS A 259 -11.98 5.52 -4.04
C LYS A 259 -13.04 6.47 -4.58
N ILE A 260 -13.81 7.06 -3.67
CA ILE A 260 -14.68 8.20 -3.96
C ILE A 260 -14.34 9.34 -3.03
N PHE A 261 -14.01 10.49 -3.58
CA PHE A 261 -13.70 11.70 -2.82
C PHE A 261 -14.94 12.56 -2.68
N PHE A 262 -15.11 13.18 -1.52
CA PHE A 262 -16.28 13.99 -1.23
C PHE A 262 -15.96 15.21 -0.36
N THR A 263 -16.89 16.16 -0.35
CA THR A 263 -16.86 17.33 0.54
C THR A 263 -18.17 17.44 1.33
N LEU A 264 -18.10 18.00 2.54
CA LEU A 264 -19.23 18.25 3.44
C LEU A 264 -19.52 19.75 3.53
N SER A 265 -20.80 20.11 3.48
CA SER A 265 -21.26 21.48 3.72
C SER A 265 -22.51 21.48 4.62
N PRO A 266 -22.46 22.04 5.84
CA PRO A 266 -21.26 22.58 6.50
C PRO A 266 -20.22 21.48 6.80
N GLU A 267 -18.99 21.87 7.13
CA GLU A 267 -17.88 20.98 7.52
C GLU A 267 -18.14 20.31 8.89
N LYS A 268 -19.21 19.53 8.99
CA LYS A 268 -19.70 18.92 10.23
C LYS A 268 -19.97 17.44 10.01
N VAL A 269 -19.33 16.60 10.81
CA VAL A 269 -19.46 15.15 10.75
C VAL A 269 -20.56 14.70 11.72
N VAL A 270 -21.77 14.47 11.20
CA VAL A 270 -22.96 14.06 11.99
C VAL A 270 -23.41 12.65 11.65
N TYR A 271 -23.13 12.21 10.42
CA TYR A 271 -23.54 10.92 9.89
C TYR A 271 -22.32 10.16 9.39
N ASP A 272 -22.34 8.86 9.60
CA ASP A 272 -21.54 7.93 8.81
C ASP A 272 -22.33 7.62 7.53
N VAL A 273 -21.65 7.69 6.39
CA VAL A 273 -22.25 7.52 5.07
C VAL A 273 -21.54 6.41 4.33
N ILE A 274 -22.33 5.51 3.75
CA ILE A 274 -21.87 4.42 2.90
C ILE A 274 -22.62 4.47 1.58
N LEU A 275 -22.02 3.92 0.53
CA LEU A 275 -22.66 3.76 -0.77
C LEU A 275 -22.79 2.27 -1.06
N LYS A 276 -23.98 1.82 -1.45
CA LYS A 276 -24.25 0.42 -1.79
C LYS A 276 -24.87 0.30 -3.15
N GLY A 277 -24.50 -0.72 -3.91
CA GLY A 277 -25.16 -1.04 -5.17
C GLY A 277 -24.46 -2.16 -5.90
N GLU A 278 -24.49 -2.11 -7.23
CA GLU A 278 -24.00 -3.18 -8.09
C GLU A 278 -23.31 -2.60 -9.34
N ASP A 279 -22.31 -3.32 -9.84
CA ASP A 279 -21.82 -3.08 -11.20
C ASP A 279 -22.79 -3.64 -12.26
N ASN A 280 -22.59 -3.30 -13.53
CA ASN A 280 -23.46 -3.78 -14.61
C ASN A 280 -23.35 -5.30 -14.89
N LEU A 281 -22.46 -6.02 -14.21
CA LEU A 281 -22.35 -7.46 -14.26
C LEU A 281 -23.13 -8.14 -13.12
N GLY A 282 -23.73 -7.34 -12.22
CA GLY A 282 -24.50 -7.81 -11.08
C GLY A 282 -23.65 -8.15 -9.85
N ASN A 283 -22.39 -7.71 -9.80
CA ASN A 283 -21.57 -7.89 -8.60
C ASN A 283 -21.93 -6.80 -7.58
N PRO A 284 -22.22 -7.16 -6.32
CA PRO A 284 -22.46 -6.18 -5.27
C PRO A 284 -21.19 -5.40 -4.94
N VAL A 285 -21.34 -4.11 -4.70
CA VAL A 285 -20.26 -3.18 -4.37
C VAL A 285 -20.70 -2.29 -3.22
N GLU A 286 -19.80 -2.06 -2.28
CA GLU A 286 -19.98 -1.13 -1.17
C GLU A 286 -18.78 -0.21 -1.03
N PHE A 287 -19.02 1.08 -0.84
CA PHE A 287 -18.01 2.05 -0.42
C PHE A 287 -18.30 2.52 0.99
N ILE A 288 -17.28 2.52 1.84
CA ILE A 288 -17.37 2.99 3.22
C ILE A 288 -16.49 4.22 3.43
N THR A 289 -16.95 5.15 4.26
CA THR A 289 -16.15 6.31 4.64
C THR A 289 -14.92 5.87 5.42
N ARG A 290 -13.73 6.27 4.97
CA ARG A 290 -12.45 5.96 5.63
C ARG A 290 -11.85 7.15 6.35
N SER A 291 -11.91 8.31 5.73
CA SER A 291 -11.30 9.52 6.31
C SER A 291 -12.12 10.76 6.03
N ILE A 292 -12.13 11.66 7.01
CA ILE A 292 -12.69 13.01 6.90
C ILE A 292 -11.76 13.97 7.65
N HIS A 293 -11.27 14.99 6.94
CA HIS A 293 -10.41 16.05 7.46
C HIS A 293 -10.88 17.39 6.90
N ASP A 294 -11.21 18.35 7.77
CA ASP A 294 -11.65 19.71 7.40
C ASP A 294 -12.79 19.69 6.34
N GLY A 295 -13.79 18.82 6.56
CA GLY A 295 -14.93 18.65 5.68
C GLY A 295 -14.64 17.93 4.35
N GLN A 296 -13.39 17.58 4.05
CA GLN A 296 -13.03 16.76 2.89
C GLN A 296 -12.86 15.31 3.32
N GLY A 297 -13.38 14.37 2.53
CA GLY A 297 -13.31 12.96 2.87
C GLY A 297 -13.08 12.04 1.69
N ARG A 298 -12.78 10.79 2.04
CA ARG A 298 -12.56 9.70 1.10
C ARG A 298 -13.33 8.47 1.57
N MET A 299 -14.05 7.86 0.63
CA MET A 299 -14.59 6.52 0.77
C MET A 299 -13.71 5.54 0.00
N GLU A 300 -13.63 4.31 0.49
CA GLU A 300 -12.95 3.20 -0.18
C GLU A 300 -13.89 2.03 -0.33
N VAL A 301 -13.69 1.26 -1.39
CA VAL A 301 -14.43 0.02 -1.59
C VAL A 301 -14.17 -0.94 -0.42
N SER A 302 -15.24 -1.51 0.12
CA SER A 302 -15.19 -2.50 1.19
C SER A 302 -15.12 -3.89 0.56
N THR A 303 -14.02 -4.60 0.80
CA THR A 303 -13.78 -5.95 0.30
C THR A 303 -14.11 -7.05 1.32
N ILE A 304 -14.69 -6.67 2.46
CA ILE A 304 -14.97 -7.58 3.58
C ILE A 304 -16.10 -8.55 3.20
N ASP A 305 -17.25 -8.00 2.82
CA ASP A 305 -18.44 -8.77 2.44
C ASP A 305 -18.61 -8.89 0.91
N ASN A 306 -17.98 -7.97 0.17
CA ASN A 306 -18.07 -7.84 -1.28
C ASN A 306 -16.68 -7.87 -1.92
N GLY A 307 -16.61 -7.78 -3.24
CA GLY A 307 -15.35 -7.62 -3.98
C GLY A 307 -15.09 -6.15 -4.35
N TYR A 308 -13.97 -5.94 -5.04
CA TYR A 308 -13.76 -4.74 -5.83
C TYR A 308 -14.82 -4.61 -6.95
N VAL A 309 -15.03 -3.39 -7.45
CA VAL A 309 -15.73 -3.18 -8.73
C VAL A 309 -14.97 -3.94 -9.80
N ASN A 310 -15.66 -4.76 -10.58
CA ASN A 310 -15.03 -5.64 -11.56
C ASN A 310 -14.35 -4.85 -12.69
N ASP A 311 -13.11 -5.19 -13.04
CA ASP A 311 -12.36 -4.53 -14.12
C ASP A 311 -13.05 -4.62 -15.49
N GLN A 312 -13.95 -5.58 -15.68
CA GLN A 312 -14.75 -5.73 -16.90
C GLN A 312 -16.04 -4.91 -16.87
N ALA A 313 -16.44 -4.37 -15.72
CA ALA A 313 -17.62 -3.52 -15.63
C ALA A 313 -17.49 -2.27 -16.52
N GLU A 314 -18.63 -1.84 -17.05
CA GLU A 314 -18.76 -0.61 -17.85
C GLU A 314 -19.45 0.49 -17.06
N SER A 315 -20.24 0.12 -16.05
CA SER A 315 -20.89 1.08 -15.16
C SER A 315 -21.10 0.52 -13.76
N LEU A 316 -21.17 1.42 -12.79
CA LEU A 316 -21.43 1.13 -11.39
C LEU A 316 -22.61 1.99 -10.91
N THR A 317 -23.65 1.37 -10.36
CA THR A 317 -24.79 2.09 -9.80
C THR A 317 -24.76 2.00 -8.28
N LEU A 318 -24.84 3.14 -7.60
CA LEU A 318 -24.72 3.26 -6.15
C LEU A 318 -25.88 4.07 -5.58
N THR A 319 -26.35 3.68 -4.40
CA THR A 319 -27.32 4.42 -3.58
C THR A 319 -26.66 4.84 -2.27
N PRO A 320 -26.80 6.10 -1.84
CA PRO A 320 -26.25 6.57 -0.58
C PRO A 320 -27.14 6.21 0.62
N TYR A 321 -26.51 5.71 1.68
CA TYR A 321 -27.14 5.44 2.96
C TYR A 321 -26.39 6.13 4.08
N ALA A 322 -27.12 6.59 5.09
CA ALA A 322 -26.54 7.25 6.26
C ALA A 322 -27.07 6.66 7.56
N VAL A 323 -26.21 6.69 8.58
CA VAL A 323 -26.59 6.46 9.98
C VAL A 323 -26.00 7.56 10.84
N LYS A 324 -26.77 8.07 11.80
CA LYS A 324 -26.31 9.15 12.66
C LYS A 324 -25.25 8.62 13.63
N PHE A 325 -24.16 9.36 13.80
CA PHE A 325 -23.20 9.05 14.85
C PHE A 325 -23.88 9.09 16.23
N PRO A 326 -23.57 8.14 17.13
CA PRO A 326 -24.21 8.08 18.43
C PRO A 326 -23.79 9.27 19.30
N GLU A 327 -24.76 9.91 19.96
CA GLU A 327 -24.51 11.10 20.78
C GLU A 327 -23.94 10.78 22.17
N THR A 328 -24.14 9.55 22.66
CA THR A 328 -23.81 9.16 24.05
C THR A 328 -23.07 7.83 24.16
N SER A 329 -23.37 6.84 23.33
CA SER A 329 -22.63 5.57 23.28
C SER A 329 -21.48 5.65 22.28
N GLY A 330 -20.31 5.09 22.58
CA GLY A 330 -19.24 4.94 21.57
C GLY A 330 -19.52 3.86 20.51
N LYS A 331 -20.70 3.25 20.51
CA LYS A 331 -21.07 2.13 19.63
C LYS A 331 -21.92 2.62 18.46
N MET A 332 -21.45 2.36 17.24
CA MET A 332 -22.18 2.64 16.01
C MET A 332 -23.40 1.73 15.85
N SER A 333 -24.47 2.30 15.26
CA SER A 333 -25.61 1.54 14.75
C SER A 333 -25.31 1.07 13.33
N ASN A 334 -25.86 -0.09 12.96
CA ASN A 334 -25.80 -0.61 11.59
C ASN A 334 -27.12 -0.36 10.82
N ASP A 335 -28.02 0.44 11.38
CA ASP A 335 -29.37 0.70 10.82
C ASP A 335 -29.36 1.82 9.76
N TYR A 336 -28.49 1.68 8.77
CA TYR A 336 -28.33 2.61 7.65
C TYR A 336 -29.64 2.83 6.88
N GLN A 337 -30.01 4.10 6.68
CA GLN A 337 -31.21 4.50 5.93
C GLN A 337 -30.83 5.17 4.61
N PRO A 338 -31.58 4.95 3.51
CA PRO A 338 -31.31 5.62 2.25
C PRO A 338 -31.53 7.14 2.41
N VAL A 339 -30.60 7.94 1.89
CA VAL A 339 -30.62 9.42 1.99
C VAL A 339 -30.53 10.13 0.64
N GLY A 340 -30.63 9.38 -0.46
CA GLY A 340 -30.59 9.94 -1.81
C GLY A 340 -31.01 8.90 -2.84
N GLU A 341 -31.19 9.36 -4.06
CA GLU A 341 -31.47 8.50 -5.21
C GLU A 341 -30.22 7.74 -5.64
N ALA A 342 -30.42 6.65 -6.38
CA ALA A 342 -29.33 5.93 -7.01
C ALA A 342 -28.71 6.78 -8.14
N PHE A 343 -27.39 6.74 -8.27
CA PHE A 343 -26.64 7.37 -9.35
C PHE A 343 -25.70 6.36 -10.02
N THR A 344 -25.31 6.63 -11.25
CA THR A 344 -24.48 5.71 -12.05
C THR A 344 -23.19 6.37 -12.49
N ILE A 345 -22.07 5.72 -12.18
CA ILE A 345 -20.73 6.06 -12.66
C ILE A 345 -20.47 5.27 -13.94
N GLN A 346 -20.12 5.95 -15.03
CA GLN A 346 -19.67 5.30 -16.27
C GLN A 346 -18.18 5.04 -16.16
N LEU A 347 -17.75 3.79 -16.22
CA LEU A 347 -16.37 3.35 -16.00
C LEU A 347 -15.55 3.29 -17.30
N LYS A 348 -16.22 3.17 -18.46
CA LYS A 348 -15.59 2.98 -19.79
C LYS A 348 -16.28 3.75 -20.89
#